data_AF-A0A7V9LD18-F1
#
_entry.id   AF-A0A7V9LD18-F1
#
_cell.length_a   1.000
_cell.length_b   1.000
_cell.length_c   1.000
_cell.angle_alpha   90.00
_cell.angle_beta   90.00
_cell.angle_gamma   90.00
#
_symmetry.space_group_name_H-M   'P 1'
#
loop_
_entity.id
_entity.type
_entity.pdbx_description
1 polymer ?
#
loop_
_entity_poly.entity_id
_entity_poly.type
_entity_poly.pdbx_seq_one_letter_code
_entity_poly.pdbx_strand_id
1 'polypeptide(L)'
;HYLYQLSSKDWFDGSAAFTFGSGDAGCFRDRMNDYALSCDHGVAHGSAVELSAGVRRMFAAHGAFRPFARAGVGISYTRFKDDDVSGVAFPLHVGGGIRANVGGGVALVGLADLNVGFGKFGRGLDTEPQLGLAISAGAEFRLR
;
A
#
# COMPACT_ATOMS: atom_id res chain seq x y z
N HIS A 1 5.20 4.21 -10.01
CA HIS A 1 6.10 5.13 -9.29
C HIS A 1 6.71 6.10 -10.26
N TYR A 2 6.75 7.38 -9.91
CA TYR A 2 7.50 8.43 -10.58
C TYR A 2 8.70 8.77 -9.71
N LEU A 3 9.90 8.55 -10.26
CA LEU A 3 11.15 8.77 -9.54
C LEU A 3 11.89 9.97 -10.11
N TYR A 4 12.31 10.88 -9.23
CA TYR A 4 13.12 12.03 -9.59
C TYR A 4 14.35 12.10 -8.70
N GLN A 5 15.53 12.27 -9.29
CA GLN A 5 16.78 12.23 -8.55
C GLN A 5 16.97 13.54 -7.76
N LEU A 6 17.04 13.42 -6.43
CA LEU A 6 17.29 14.57 -5.53
C LEU A 6 18.78 14.72 -5.23
N SER A 7 19.47 13.59 -5.03
CA SER A 7 20.90 13.52 -4.73
C SER A 7 21.55 12.30 -5.40
N SER A 8 22.84 12.07 -5.16
CA SER A 8 23.53 10.86 -5.66
C SER A 8 22.95 9.55 -5.08
N LYS A 9 22.27 9.63 -3.93
CA LYS A 9 21.69 8.47 -3.23
C LYS A 9 20.20 8.58 -2.97
N ASP A 10 19.63 9.78 -3.01
CA ASP A 10 18.24 10.04 -2.64
C ASP A 10 17.40 10.40 -3.85
N TRP A 11 16.22 9.80 -3.94
CA TRP A 11 15.27 9.96 -5.01
C TRP A 11 13.92 10.33 -4.42
N PHE A 12 13.26 11.33 -4.99
CA PHE A 12 11.84 11.55 -4.79
C PHE A 12 11.08 10.35 -5.36
N ASP A 13 10.06 9.90 -4.64
CA ASP A 13 9.23 8.77 -5.01
C ASP A 13 7.76 9.11 -4.87
N GLY A 14 7.11 9.39 -6.01
CA GLY A 14 5.67 9.59 -6.10
C GLY A 14 4.94 8.34 -6.57
N SER A 15 3.82 7.98 -5.98
CA SER A 15 2.99 6.87 -6.43
C SER A 15 1.50 7.20 -6.46
N ALA A 16 0.80 6.52 -7.35
CA ALA A 16 -0.64 6.34 -7.29
C ALA A 16 -0.88 4.83 -7.18
N ALA A 17 -1.68 4.40 -6.21
CA ALA A 17 -2.02 3.01 -5.97
C ALA A 17 -3.53 2.81 -6.00
N PHE A 18 -3.96 1.67 -6.53
CA PHE A 18 -5.35 1.26 -6.62
C PHE A 18 -5.44 -0.13 -6.01
N THR A 19 -6.22 -0.27 -4.95
CA THR A 19 -6.44 -1.53 -4.24
C THR A 19 -7.88 -1.96 -4.46
N PHE A 20 -8.06 -3.22 -4.84
CA PHE A 20 -9.39 -3.83 -4.99
C PHE A 20 -9.41 -5.09 -4.15
N GLY A 21 -10.25 -5.08 -3.11
CA GLY A 21 -10.56 -6.25 -2.33
C GLY A 21 -11.85 -6.88 -2.81
N SER A 22 -11.82 -8.20 -3.05
CA SER A 22 -12.99 -9.05 -3.21
C SER A 22 -12.91 -10.17 -2.18
N GLY A 23 -13.97 -10.38 -1.42
CA GLY A 23 -14.05 -11.30 -0.30
C GLY A 23 -15.53 -11.45 0.02
N ASP A 24 -16.10 -12.60 -0.30
CA ASP A 24 -17.45 -12.94 0.12
C ASP A 24 -17.49 -13.03 1.66
N ALA A 25 -18.62 -12.66 2.26
CA ALA A 25 -18.82 -12.77 3.70
C ALA A 25 -18.59 -14.23 4.15
N GLY A 26 -17.61 -14.43 5.03
CA GLY A 26 -17.40 -15.71 5.70
C GLY A 26 -18.48 -15.87 6.76
N CYS A 27 -19.66 -16.36 6.37
CA CYS A 27 -20.70 -16.63 7.34
C CYS A 27 -20.42 -17.96 8.04
N PHE A 28 -20.03 -17.88 9.31
CA PHE A 28 -19.81 -19.04 10.16
C PHE A 28 -21.03 -19.22 11.07
N ARG A 29 -21.44 -20.47 11.26
CA ARG A 29 -22.48 -20.81 12.24
C ARG A 29 -21.84 -20.79 13.62
N ASP A 30 -22.18 -19.79 14.44
CA ASP A 30 -21.67 -19.71 15.81
C ASP A 30 -22.14 -20.94 16.58
N ARG A 31 -21.20 -21.68 17.17
CA ARG A 31 -21.49 -22.90 17.94
C ARG A 31 -22.16 -22.61 19.28
N MET A 32 -22.22 -21.35 19.72
CA MET A 32 -22.82 -20.96 21.01
C MET A 32 -24.26 -20.42 20.92
N ASN A 33 -24.75 -20.08 19.73
CA ASN A 33 -26.11 -19.61 19.51
C ASN A 33 -26.69 -20.26 18.25
N ASP A 34 -27.51 -21.30 18.41
CA ASP A 34 -28.00 -22.22 17.37
C ASP A 34 -28.77 -21.58 16.19
N TYR A 35 -28.97 -20.25 16.21
CA TYR A 35 -29.71 -19.46 15.22
C TYR A 35 -29.00 -18.18 14.73
N ALA A 36 -27.79 -17.87 15.21
CA ALA A 36 -27.07 -16.67 14.75
C ALA A 36 -26.05 -17.06 13.67
N LEU A 37 -26.35 -16.74 12.41
CA LEU A 37 -25.32 -16.68 11.36
C LEU A 37 -24.42 -15.49 11.71
N SER A 38 -23.19 -15.75 12.14
CA SER A 38 -22.19 -14.69 12.34
C SER A 38 -21.45 -14.53 11.02
N CYS A 39 -21.84 -13.54 10.24
CA CYS A 39 -21.11 -13.16 9.05
C CYS A 39 -19.92 -12.30 9.46
N ASP A 40 -18.72 -12.85 9.26
CA ASP A 40 -17.51 -12.06 9.23
C ASP A 40 -17.53 -11.28 7.91
N HIS A 41 -17.99 -10.03 7.99
CA HIS A 41 -17.87 -9.08 6.91
C HIS A 41 -16.40 -8.70 6.84
N GLY A 42 -15.63 -9.52 6.12
CA GLY A 42 -14.21 -9.31 5.97
C GLY A 42 -13.96 -7.90 5.46
N VAL A 43 -13.00 -7.21 6.08
CA VAL A 43 -12.44 -5.89 5.71
C VAL A 43 -11.94 -5.81 4.25
N ALA A 44 -12.08 -6.91 3.51
CA ALA A 44 -11.62 -7.16 2.16
C ALA A 44 -12.68 -6.91 1.07
N HIS A 45 -13.90 -6.45 1.37
CA HIS A 45 -14.84 -6.02 0.32
C HIS A 45 -14.80 -4.50 0.13
N GLY A 46 -13.93 -4.03 -0.76
CA GLY A 46 -13.73 -2.60 -0.91
C GLY A 46 -12.75 -2.19 -2.00
N SER A 47 -12.64 -0.89 -2.20
CA SER A 47 -11.67 -0.28 -3.09
C SER A 47 -10.98 0.88 -2.40
N ALA A 48 -9.69 1.06 -2.68
CA ALA A 48 -8.96 2.24 -2.24
C ALA A 48 -8.16 2.85 -3.38
N VAL A 49 -8.06 4.18 -3.38
CA VAL A 49 -7.15 4.94 -4.23
C VAL A 49 -6.26 5.77 -3.35
N GLU A 50 -4.96 5.65 -3.53
CA GLU A 50 -3.96 6.37 -2.74
C GLU A 50 -3.01 7.13 -3.64
N LEU A 51 -2.70 8.37 -3.24
CA LEU A 51 -1.57 9.14 -3.73
C LEU A 51 -0.54 9.23 -2.62
N SER A 52 0.71 8.90 -2.90
CA SER A 52 1.80 9.00 -1.93
C SER A 52 3.02 9.72 -2.50
N ALA A 53 3.75 10.37 -1.60
CA ALA A 53 5.00 11.05 -1.88
C ALA A 53 6.02 10.72 -0.79
N GLY A 54 7.27 10.49 -1.19
CA GLY A 54 8.32 10.14 -0.24
C GLY A 54 9.72 10.27 -0.80
N VAL A 55 10.66 9.77 -0.01
CA VAL A 55 12.07 9.68 -0.36
C VAL A 55 12.49 8.23 -0.36
N ARG A 56 13.22 7.86 -1.40
CA ARG A 56 13.88 6.57 -1.56
C ARG A 56 15.40 6.75 -1.53
N ARG A 57 16.06 6.09 -0.57
CA ARG A 57 17.51 6.06 -0.45
C ARG A 57 18.06 4.77 -1.05
N MET A 58 18.90 4.91 -2.07
CA MET A 58 19.62 3.81 -2.70
C MET A 58 20.90 3.49 -1.93
N PHE A 59 21.13 2.21 -1.68
CA PHE A 59 22.37 1.71 -1.07
C PHE A 59 23.39 1.28 -2.13
N ALA A 60 24.56 0.84 -1.67
CA ALA A 60 25.60 0.30 -2.53
C ALA A 60 25.06 -0.91 -3.31
N ALA A 61 25.35 -0.97 -4.60
CA ALA A 61 24.93 -2.07 -5.45
C ALA A 61 25.87 -3.28 -5.29
N HIS A 62 25.32 -4.47 -5.48
CA HIS A 62 26.07 -5.71 -5.61
C HIS A 62 25.68 -6.39 -6.93
N GLY A 63 26.55 -6.30 -7.93
CA GLY A 63 26.25 -6.72 -9.29
C GLY A 63 25.05 -5.93 -9.87
N ALA A 64 24.03 -6.65 -10.34
CA ALA A 64 22.83 -6.05 -10.90
C ALA A 64 21.84 -5.52 -9.84
N PHE A 65 22.02 -5.89 -8.57
CA PHE A 65 21.06 -5.63 -7.50
C PHE A 65 21.46 -4.39 -6.70
N ARG A 66 20.50 -3.51 -6.47
CA ARG A 66 20.65 -2.31 -5.66
C ARG A 66 19.56 -2.25 -4.60
N PRO A 67 19.92 -2.49 -3.33
CA PRO A 67 18.99 -2.32 -2.23
C PRO A 67 18.59 -0.86 -2.04
N PHE A 68 17.40 -0.63 -1.50
CA PHE A 68 16.93 0.69 -1.12
C PHE A 68 16.02 0.65 0.10
N ALA A 69 15.95 1.79 0.79
CA ALA A 69 14.94 2.08 1.82
C ALA A 69 14.03 3.22 1.33
N ARG A 70 12.79 3.25 1.78
CA ARG A 70 11.77 4.23 1.43
C ARG A 70 11.05 4.69 2.69
N ALA A 71 10.76 5.98 2.75
CA ALA A 71 9.80 6.54 3.69
C ALA A 71 8.95 7.60 2.98
N GLY A 72 7.68 7.70 3.35
CA GLY A 72 6.76 8.63 2.69
C GLY A 72 5.47 8.84 3.45
N VAL A 73 4.61 9.68 2.88
CA VAL A 73 3.26 9.96 3.38
C VAL A 73 2.28 9.84 2.22
N GLY A 74 1.04 9.50 2.53
CA GLY A 74 -0.02 9.38 1.54
C GLY A 74 -1.31 10.06 1.96
N ILE A 75 -2.20 10.16 0.98
CA ILE A 75 -3.62 10.41 1.16
C ILE A 75 -4.37 9.33 0.40
N SER A 76 -5.25 8.62 1.10
CA SER A 76 -6.03 7.52 0.55
C SER A 76 -7.51 7.81 0.70
N TYR A 77 -8.29 7.50 -0.33
CA TYR A 77 -9.74 7.37 -0.22
C TYR A 77 -10.08 5.88 -0.25
N THR A 78 -10.77 5.41 0.78
CA THR A 78 -11.15 3.99 0.93
C THR A 78 -12.66 3.87 1.02
N ARG A 79 -13.21 2.85 0.37
CA ARG A 79 -14.62 2.48 0.41
C ARG A 79 -14.76 0.99 0.68
N PHE A 80 -15.51 0.64 1.71
CA PHE A 80 -15.93 -0.71 2.03
C PHE A 80 -17.35 -0.91 1.52
N LYS A 81 -17.52 -1.85 0.59
CA LYS A 81 -18.75 -2.04 -0.19
C LYS A 81 -19.90 -2.59 0.65
N ASP A 82 -19.58 -3.50 1.57
CA ASP A 82 -20.61 -4.23 2.30
C ASP A 82 -21.17 -3.43 3.49
N ASP A 83 -20.36 -2.57 4.10
CA ASP A 83 -20.77 -1.71 5.22
C ASP A 83 -21.23 -0.31 4.79
N ASP A 84 -21.10 0.02 3.50
CA ASP A 84 -21.26 1.37 2.94
C ASP A 84 -20.51 2.44 3.76
N VAL A 85 -19.32 2.05 4.23
CA VAL A 85 -18.38 2.91 4.94
C VAL A 85 -17.37 3.41 3.93
N SER A 86 -17.17 4.72 3.89
CA SER A 86 -16.08 5.32 3.13
C SER A 86 -15.40 6.41 3.95
N GLY A 87 -14.16 6.73 3.59
CA GLY A 87 -13.36 7.65 4.36
C GLY A 87 -12.08 8.06 3.67
N VAL A 88 -11.42 9.04 4.29
CA VAL A 88 -10.09 9.52 3.89
C VAL A 88 -9.10 9.09 4.96
N ALA A 89 -7.97 8.54 4.53
CA ALA A 89 -6.87 8.11 5.40
C ALA A 89 -5.56 8.81 5.04
N PHE A 90 -4.70 8.95 6.05
CA PHE A 90 -3.39 9.60 5.96
C PHE A 90 -2.30 8.61 6.40
N PRO A 91 -1.86 7.69 5.52
CA PRO A 91 -0.82 6.72 5.85
C PRO A 91 0.58 7.35 5.86
N LEU A 92 1.39 6.91 6.82
CA LEU A 92 2.84 7.00 6.80
C LEU A 92 3.39 5.68 6.26
N HIS A 93 4.30 5.74 5.30
CA HIS A 93 4.92 4.58 4.67
C HIS A 93 6.36 4.45 5.11
N VAL A 94 6.76 3.24 5.48
CA VAL A 94 8.16 2.86 5.68
C VAL A 94 8.37 1.51 5.04
N GLY A 95 9.41 1.40 4.23
CA GLY A 95 9.64 0.19 3.47
C GLY A 95 11.04 0.09 2.90
N GLY A 96 11.26 -0.96 2.13
CA GLY A 96 12.52 -1.22 1.49
C GLY A 96 12.40 -2.32 0.45
N GLY A 97 13.39 -2.40 -0.41
CA GLY A 97 13.32 -3.30 -1.53
C GLY A 97 14.64 -3.47 -2.25
N ILE A 98 14.56 -4.22 -3.34
CA ILE A 98 15.68 -4.49 -4.23
C ILE A 98 15.29 -4.03 -5.63
N ARG A 99 16.20 -3.29 -6.27
CA ARG A 99 16.13 -2.94 -7.69
C ARG A 99 17.18 -3.72 -8.47
N ALA A 100 16.77 -4.54 -9.42
CA ALA A 100 17.63 -5.30 -10.29
C ALA A 100 17.68 -4.68 -11.70
N ASN A 101 18.83 -4.19 -12.14
CA ASN A 101 18.97 -3.65 -13.50
C ASN A 101 19.02 -4.79 -14.52
N VAL A 102 18.11 -4.79 -15.49
CA VAL A 102 18.01 -5.83 -16.53
C VAL A 102 18.52 -5.38 -17.89
N GLY A 103 18.91 -4.10 -18.04
CA GLY A 103 19.41 -3.53 -19.28
C GLY A 103 18.38 -2.67 -20.02
N GLY A 104 18.82 -1.96 -21.06
CA GLY A 104 17.94 -1.13 -21.89
C GLY A 104 17.26 0.04 -21.16
N GLY A 105 17.76 0.45 -19.98
CA GLY A 105 17.10 1.45 -19.14
C GLY A 105 15.94 0.89 -18.30
N VAL A 106 15.77 -0.43 -18.25
CA VAL A 106 14.74 -1.13 -17.48
C VAL A 106 15.35 -1.74 -16.22
N ALA A 107 14.62 -1.69 -15.11
CA ALA A 107 14.93 -2.45 -13.91
C ALA A 107 13.69 -3.15 -13.37
N LEU A 108 13.88 -4.32 -12.77
CA LEU A 108 12.85 -4.99 -11.96
C LEU A 108 12.98 -4.52 -10.51
N VAL A 109 11.86 -4.40 -9.82
CA VAL A 109 11.81 -3.95 -8.43
C VAL A 109 10.91 -4.87 -7.63
N GLY A 110 11.39 -5.30 -6.47
CA GLY A 110 10.56 -5.84 -5.40
C GLY A 110 10.57 -4.87 -4.21
N LEU A 111 9.42 -4.67 -3.59
CA LEU A 111 9.20 -3.76 -2.46
C LEU A 111 8.37 -4.44 -1.38
N ALA A 112 8.77 -4.30 -0.13
CA ALA A 112 7.92 -4.48 1.04
C ALA A 112 7.68 -3.11 1.69
N ASP A 113 6.42 -2.79 1.96
CA ASP A 113 5.99 -1.48 2.46
C ASP A 113 5.02 -1.68 3.63
N LEU A 114 5.38 -1.13 4.78
CA LEU A 114 4.52 -1.03 5.94
C LEU A 114 3.89 0.37 5.91
N ASN A 115 2.57 0.41 6.05
CA ASN A 115 1.84 1.65 6.25
C ASN A 115 1.16 1.67 7.62
N VAL A 116 1.25 2.83 8.29
CA VAL A 116 0.60 3.09 9.57
C VAL A 116 0.00 4.48 9.50
N GLY A 117 -1.23 4.66 9.96
CA GLY A 117 -1.85 5.98 9.92
C GLY A 117 -3.19 6.03 10.63
N PHE A 118 -3.99 7.01 10.24
CA PHE A 118 -5.35 7.20 10.72
C PHE A 118 -6.25 7.54 9.55
N GLY A 119 -7.52 7.19 9.65
CA GLY A 119 -8.55 7.59 8.70
C GLY A 119 -9.79 8.08 9.41
N LYS A 120 -10.51 8.99 8.74
CA LYS A 120 -11.82 9.43 9.15
C LYS A 120 -12.86 8.78 8.27
N PHE A 121 -13.76 8.03 8.88
CA PHE A 121 -14.75 7.23 8.16
C PHE A 121 -16.17 7.76 8.38
N GLY A 122 -17.11 7.24 7.59
CA GLY A 122 -18.53 7.56 7.69
C GLY A 122 -19.27 6.63 8.67
N ARG A 123 -20.58 6.86 8.80
CA ARG A 123 -21.52 5.97 9.52
C ARG A 123 -21.19 5.71 10.99
N GLY A 124 -20.63 6.72 11.68
CA GLY A 124 -20.36 6.67 13.11
C GLY A 124 -18.97 6.12 13.47
N LEU A 125 -18.21 5.64 12.49
CA LEU A 125 -16.78 5.39 12.62
C LEU A 125 -16.07 6.73 12.49
N ASP A 126 -15.56 7.29 13.59
CA ASP A 126 -14.90 8.59 13.57
C ASP A 126 -13.44 8.43 13.09
N THR A 127 -12.47 8.63 13.98
CA THR A 127 -11.05 8.46 13.66
C THR A 127 -10.60 7.06 14.03
N GLU A 128 -10.24 6.28 13.02
CA GLU A 128 -9.80 4.90 13.18
C GLU A 128 -8.31 4.76 12.83
N PRO A 129 -7.52 4.00 13.60
CA PRO A 129 -6.15 3.67 13.24
C PRO A 129 -6.13 2.79 11.99
N GLN A 130 -5.07 2.90 11.20
CA GLN A 130 -4.82 2.11 10.00
C GLN A 130 -3.46 1.44 10.10
N LEU A 131 -3.42 0.16 9.73
CA LEU A 131 -2.21 -0.64 9.63
C LEU A 131 -2.31 -1.52 8.40
N GLY A 132 -1.30 -1.48 7.55
CA GLY A 132 -1.26 -2.29 6.34
C GLY A 132 0.15 -2.73 5.99
N LEU A 133 0.24 -3.88 5.33
CA LEU A 133 1.46 -4.41 4.76
C LEU A 133 1.22 -4.70 3.29
N ALA A 134 2.12 -4.22 2.43
CA ALA A 134 2.10 -4.52 1.02
C ALA A 134 3.44 -5.13 0.59
N ILE A 135 3.36 -6.14 -0.26
CA ILE A 135 4.49 -6.66 -1.02
C ILE A 135 4.15 -6.47 -2.49
N SER A 136 5.04 -5.81 -3.23
CA SER A 136 4.84 -5.57 -4.66
C SER A 136 6.07 -5.93 -5.47
N ALA A 137 5.83 -6.27 -6.73
CA ALA A 137 6.84 -6.46 -7.75
C ALA A 137 6.47 -5.62 -8.98
N GLY A 138 7.45 -5.05 -9.65
CA GLY A 138 7.21 -4.18 -10.80
C GLY A 138 8.45 -3.91 -11.64
N ALA A 139 8.28 -3.03 -12.62
CA ALA A 139 9.34 -2.58 -13.50
C ALA A 139 9.47 -1.05 -13.47
N GLU A 140 10.71 -0.57 -13.51
CA GLU A 140 11.06 0.85 -13.61
C GLU A 140 11.73 1.13 -14.95
N PHE A 141 11.35 2.24 -15.56
CA PHE A 141 11.88 2.67 -16.85
C PHE A 141 12.57 4.02 -16.69
N ARG A 142 13.77 4.14 -17.25
CA ARG A 142 14.44 5.43 -17.37
C ARG A 142 13.84 6.20 -18.55
N LEU A 143 13.16 7.29 -18.25
CA LEU A 143 12.71 8.25 -19.27
C LEU A 143 13.95 8.99 -19.83
N ARG A 144 13.95 9.21 -21.15
CA ARG A 144 14.99 9.94 -21.86
C ARG A 144 14.60 11.40 -22.03
#